data_AF-A0A914RN31-F1
#
_entry.id   AF-A0A914RN31-F1
#
_cell.length_a   1.000
_cell.length_b   1.000
_cell.length_c   1.000
_cell.angle_alpha   90.00
_cell.angle_beta   90.00
_cell.angle_gamma   90.00
#
_symmetry.space_group_name_H-M   'P 1'
#
loop_
_entity.id
_entity.type
_entity.pdbx_description
1 polymer ?
#
loop_
_entity_poly.entity_id
_entity_poly.type
_entity_poly.pdbx_seq_one_letter_code
_entity_poly.pdbx_strand_id
1 'polypeptide(L)'
;MDRYTSWPMFTRDIGPDSYSALSTTNLYGVHPFYMVVEDSGKAHGVLILNSNAQEVVLGPAPHLVYRTIGGNIDLYFFPGPKPDDVIRQYHIFIGKPFMPAYWGFGYQ
;
A
#
# COMPACT_ATOMS: atom_id res chain seq x y z
N MET A 1 -9.24 -9.51 -13.53
CA MET A 1 -10.14 -9.67 -12.37
C MET A 1 -11.54 -9.50 -12.90
N ASP A 2 -12.46 -10.45 -12.70
CA ASP A 2 -13.80 -10.34 -13.32
C ASP A 2 -14.84 -9.71 -12.36
N ARG A 3 -14.39 -9.28 -11.18
CA ARG A 3 -15.24 -8.74 -10.12
C ARG A 3 -14.61 -7.56 -9.41
N TYR A 4 -15.47 -6.70 -8.85
CA TYR A 4 -15.07 -5.69 -7.89
C TYR A 4 -14.65 -6.35 -6.57
N THR A 5 -13.49 -5.94 -6.04
CA THR A 5 -12.95 -6.45 -4.78
C THR A 5 -12.59 -5.28 -3.87
N SER A 6 -13.18 -5.22 -2.68
CA SER A 6 -12.86 -4.20 -1.67
C SER A 6 -11.79 -4.69 -0.71
N TRP A 7 -10.87 -3.79 -0.36
CA TRP A 7 -9.81 -3.95 0.62
C TRP A 7 -9.99 -2.88 1.71
N PRO A 8 -10.70 -3.19 2.80
CA PRO A 8 -10.80 -2.30 3.95
C PRO A 8 -9.44 -2.12 4.61
N MET A 9 -9.19 -0.90 5.10
CA MET A 9 -7.96 -0.46 5.71
C MET A 9 -8.28 0.27 7.01
N PHE A 10 -8.18 -0.46 8.11
CA PHE A 10 -8.24 0.04 9.46
C PHE A 10 -7.53 -0.93 10.39
N THR A 11 -6.70 -0.46 11.32
CA THR A 11 -5.89 -1.33 12.17
C THR A 11 -6.79 -2.22 13.02
N ARG A 12 -6.61 -3.55 12.92
CA ARG A 12 -7.42 -4.52 13.65
C ARG A 12 -6.56 -5.67 14.15
N ASP A 13 -6.80 -6.06 15.41
CA ASP A 13 -6.24 -7.27 15.99
C ASP A 13 -7.03 -8.50 15.50
N ILE A 14 -6.52 -9.12 14.44
CA ILE A 14 -7.03 -10.36 13.90
C ILE A 14 -5.89 -11.10 13.19
N GLY A 15 -5.80 -12.42 13.41
CA GLY A 15 -4.80 -13.24 12.76
C GLY A 15 -5.00 -13.28 11.23
N PRO A 16 -3.91 -13.30 10.43
CA PRO A 16 -4.02 -13.44 8.99
C PRO A 16 -4.61 -14.80 8.62
N ASP A 17 -5.53 -14.80 7.65
CA ASP A 17 -6.13 -16.01 7.10
C ASP A 17 -5.24 -16.57 5.98
N SER A 18 -4.74 -17.79 6.19
CA SER A 18 -3.89 -18.51 5.22
C SER A 18 -4.62 -19.71 4.57
N TYR A 19 -5.89 -19.93 4.88
CA TYR A 19 -6.66 -21.09 4.43
C TYR A 19 -7.63 -20.73 3.31
N SER A 20 -8.23 -19.54 3.36
CA SER A 20 -9.13 -19.09 2.31
C SER A 20 -8.38 -18.73 1.02
N ALA A 21 -8.99 -19.03 -0.13
CA ALA A 21 -8.46 -18.66 -1.44
C ALA A 21 -8.34 -17.13 -1.64
N LEU A 22 -9.18 -16.34 -0.95
CA LEU A 22 -9.07 -14.89 -0.88
C LEU A 22 -9.60 -14.40 0.46
N SER A 23 -8.78 -13.65 1.19
CA SER A 23 -9.19 -12.92 2.40
C SER A 23 -8.95 -11.43 2.18
N THR A 24 -10.01 -10.64 2.32
CA THR A 24 -9.97 -9.18 2.21
C THR A 24 -10.08 -8.51 3.58
N THR A 25 -9.82 -9.24 4.66
CA THR A 25 -9.96 -8.73 6.02
C THR A 25 -8.83 -7.74 6.32
N ASN A 26 -9.18 -6.60 6.94
CA ASN A 26 -8.20 -5.65 7.43
C ASN A 26 -7.43 -6.22 8.63
N LEU A 27 -6.11 -5.98 8.66
CA LEU A 27 -5.18 -6.53 9.66
C LEU A 27 -4.53 -5.40 10.50
N TYR A 28 -3.38 -5.67 11.08
CA TYR A 28 -2.68 -4.81 12.04
C TYR A 28 -2.24 -3.45 11.50
N GLY A 29 -1.91 -3.34 10.21
CA GLY A 29 -1.31 -2.15 9.61
C GLY A 29 -2.15 -1.52 8.50
N VAL A 30 -1.93 -0.23 8.26
CA VAL A 30 -2.55 0.53 7.18
C VAL A 30 -1.46 1.30 6.44
N HIS A 31 -1.26 0.97 5.16
CA HIS A 31 -0.33 1.63 4.26
C HIS A 31 -1.05 1.98 2.95
N PRO A 32 -1.64 3.18 2.85
CA PRO A 32 -2.37 3.64 1.66
C PRO A 32 -1.41 4.11 0.56
N PHE A 33 -0.53 3.20 0.13
CA PHE A 33 0.45 3.40 -0.92
C PHE A 33 0.36 2.26 -1.93
N TYR A 34 0.44 2.57 -3.22
CA TYR A 34 0.54 1.57 -4.28
C TYR A 34 1.56 1.98 -5.33
N MET A 35 2.11 0.98 -6.02
CA MET A 35 2.97 1.16 -7.19
C MET A 35 2.32 0.50 -8.40
N VAL A 36 2.39 1.17 -9.54
CA VAL A 36 1.94 0.64 -10.83
C VAL A 36 3.15 0.47 -11.73
N VAL A 37 3.25 -0.69 -12.36
CA VAL A 37 4.19 -0.95 -13.45
C VAL A 37 3.43 -0.73 -14.76
N GLU A 38 3.98 0.11 -15.63
CA GLU A 38 3.41 0.43 -16.93
C GLU A 38 3.90 -0.56 -17.99
N ASP A 39 3.19 -0.65 -19.12
CA ASP A 39 3.56 -1.51 -20.26
C ASP A 39 4.97 -1.21 -20.82
N SER A 40 5.46 0.01 -20.60
CA SER A 40 6.81 0.44 -20.97
C SER A 40 7.92 -0.13 -20.09
N GLY A 41 7.57 -0.84 -19.01
CA GLY A 41 8.50 -1.32 -17.97
C GLY A 41 8.90 -0.24 -16.96
N LYS A 42 8.38 0.98 -17.09
CA LYS A 42 8.52 2.05 -16.09
C LYS A 42 7.53 1.83 -14.94
N ALA A 43 7.79 2.47 -13.80
CA ALA A 43 6.91 2.42 -12.66
C ALA A 43 6.67 3.81 -12.07
N HIS A 44 5.48 4.00 -11.50
CA HIS A 44 5.15 5.15 -10.67
C HIS A 44 4.47 4.69 -9.37
N GLY A 45 4.58 5.48 -8.32
CA GLY A 45 3.94 5.25 -7.03
C GLY A 45 2.99 6.36 -6.64
N VAL A 46 1.98 6.04 -5.84
CA VAL A 46 1.04 7.01 -5.28
C VAL A 46 0.84 6.71 -3.80
N LEU A 47 0.99 7.73 -2.96
CA LEU A 47 0.63 7.72 -1.55
C LEU A 47 -0.62 8.57 -1.36
N ILE A 48 -1.60 8.03 -0.63
CA ILE A 48 -2.77 8.77 -0.16
C ILE A 48 -2.56 9.04 1.33
N LEU A 49 -2.17 10.25 1.68
CA LEU A 49 -1.82 10.59 3.06
C LEU A 49 -3.09 10.83 3.89
N ASN A 50 -3.70 9.73 4.34
CA ASN A 50 -4.92 9.73 5.14
C ASN A 50 -4.88 8.58 6.17
N SER A 51 -5.32 8.85 7.39
CA SER A 51 -5.31 7.91 8.52
C SER A 51 -6.70 7.53 9.04
N ASN A 52 -7.77 8.01 8.42
CA ASN A 52 -9.14 7.61 8.75
C ASN A 52 -9.39 6.18 8.26
N ALA A 53 -10.48 5.56 8.72
CA ALA A 53 -10.91 4.29 8.17
C ALA A 53 -11.22 4.47 6.67
N GLN A 54 -10.60 3.64 5.86
CA GLN A 54 -10.55 3.81 4.42
C GLN A 54 -10.64 2.46 3.74
N GLU A 55 -10.90 2.45 2.45
CA GLU A 55 -10.89 1.24 1.63
C GLU A 55 -10.46 1.55 0.20
N VAL A 56 -9.93 0.52 -0.45
CA VAL A 56 -9.60 0.53 -1.87
C VAL A 56 -10.43 -0.54 -2.56
N VAL A 57 -11.17 -0.15 -3.60
CA VAL A 57 -11.87 -1.09 -4.47
C VAL A 57 -11.13 -1.23 -5.78
N LEU A 58 -10.76 -2.45 -6.14
CA LEU A 58 -10.20 -2.80 -7.44
C LEU A 58 -11.33 -3.33 -8.33
N GLY A 59 -11.41 -2.81 -9.56
CA GLY A 59 -12.40 -3.26 -10.54
C GLY A 59 -11.80 -4.11 -11.67
N PRO A 60 -12.65 -4.59 -12.62
CA PRO A 60 -12.21 -5.44 -13.72
C PRO A 60 -11.32 -4.77 -14.77
N ALA A 61 -11.66 -3.52 -15.10
CA ALA A 61 -10.81 -2.64 -15.91
C ALA A 61 -9.69 -2.03 -15.04
N PRO A 62 -8.59 -1.51 -15.61
CA PRO A 62 -7.51 -0.90 -14.84
C PRO A 62 -7.99 0.41 -14.18
N HIS A 63 -8.56 0.29 -12.99
CA HIS A 63 -8.95 1.41 -12.14
C HIS A 63 -9.00 0.97 -10.68
N LEU A 64 -8.76 1.95 -9.80
CA LEU A 64 -9.02 1.83 -8.38
C LEU A 64 -10.03 2.90 -7.95
N VAL A 65 -10.86 2.58 -6.97
CA VAL A 65 -11.73 3.54 -6.30
C VAL A 65 -11.29 3.63 -4.85
N TYR A 66 -10.82 4.80 -4.45
CA TYR A 66 -10.44 5.09 -3.07
C TYR A 66 -11.62 5.73 -2.33
N ARG A 67 -11.94 5.23 -1.14
CA ARG A 67 -12.96 5.80 -0.26
C ARG A 67 -12.43 5.92 1.16
N THR A 68 -12.72 7.04 1.82
CA THR A 68 -12.38 7.29 3.22
C THR A 68 -13.57 7.89 3.95
N ILE A 69 -13.69 7.62 5.26
CA ILE A 69 -14.76 8.17 6.09
C ILE A 69 -14.49 9.61 6.56
N GLY A 70 -13.31 10.16 6.29
CA GLY A 70 -12.94 11.51 6.72
C GLY A 70 -11.53 11.93 6.32
N GLY A 71 -11.11 13.07 6.85
CA GLY A 71 -9.83 13.69 6.51
C GLY A 71 -9.86 14.41 5.16
N ASN A 72 -8.67 14.72 4.63
CA ASN A 72 -8.51 15.34 3.32
C ASN A 72 -8.01 14.30 2.31
N ILE A 73 -8.19 14.62 1.02
CA ILE A 73 -7.55 13.89 -0.08
C ILE A 73 -6.21 14.57 -0.34
N ASP A 74 -5.16 14.09 0.33
CA ASP A 74 -3.77 14.52 0.12
C ASP A 74 -3.01 13.41 -0.62
N LEU A 75 -2.51 13.71 -1.82
CA LEU A 75 -1.95 12.74 -2.77
C LEU A 75 -0.53 13.12 -3.15
N TYR A 76 0.39 12.17 -3.03
CA TYR A 76 1.79 12.32 -3.46
C TYR A 76 2.09 11.32 -4.57
N PHE A 77 2.72 11.80 -5.64
CA PHE A 77 3.09 11.01 -6.81
C PHE A 77 4.62 10.85 -6.88
N PHE A 78 5.06 9.63 -7.16
CA PHE A 78 6.47 9.25 -7.23
C PHE A 78 6.76 8.71 -8.65
N PRO A 79 7.34 9.52 -9.56
CA PRO A 79 7.41 9.19 -10.99
C PRO A 79 8.45 8.12 -11.39
N GLY A 80 9.24 7.58 -10.47
CA GLY A 80 10.23 6.55 -10.80
C GLY A 80 11.44 7.10 -11.58
N PRO A 81 11.92 6.46 -12.67
CA PRO A 81 11.20 5.54 -13.55
C PRO A 81 11.34 4.05 -13.25
N LYS A 82 12.34 3.62 -12.46
CA LYS A 82 12.47 2.21 -12.05
C LYS A 82 11.66 1.97 -10.78
N PRO A 83 11.18 0.75 -10.51
CA PRO A 83 10.55 0.42 -9.23
C PRO A 83 11.38 0.81 -8.01
N ASP A 84 12.71 0.62 -8.07
CA ASP A 84 13.63 1.03 -7.00
C ASP A 84 13.65 2.56 -6.80
N ASP A 85 13.62 3.33 -7.90
CA ASP A 85 13.58 4.79 -7.84
C ASP A 85 12.28 5.27 -7.17
N VAL A 86 11.14 4.62 -7.47
CA VAL A 86 9.85 4.92 -6.83
C VAL A 86 9.92 4.70 -5.32
N ILE A 87 10.44 3.55 -4.87
CA ILE A 87 10.59 3.25 -3.44
C ILE A 87 11.58 4.20 -2.77
N ARG A 88 12.68 4.55 -3.44
CA ARG A 88 13.66 5.52 -2.93
C ARG A 88 13.03 6.90 -2.73
N GLN A 89 12.26 7.38 -3.71
CA GLN A 89 11.54 8.66 -3.61
C GLN A 89 10.50 8.63 -2.48
N TYR A 90 9.74 7.54 -2.37
CA TYR A 90 8.78 7.34 -1.29
C TYR A 90 9.46 7.38 0.09
N HIS A 91 10.57 6.68 0.29
CA HIS A 91 11.31 6.71 1.56
C HIS A 91 12.02 8.03 1.87
N ILE A 92 12.40 8.81 0.86
CA ILE A 92 12.87 10.18 1.09
C ILE A 92 11.73 11.03 1.66
N PHE A 93 10.49 10.78 1.24
CA PHE A 93 9.31 11.51 1.71
C PHE A 93 8.83 11.05 3.10
N ILE A 94 8.60 9.74 3.30
CA ILE A 94 8.04 9.22 4.57
C ILE A 94 9.09 8.97 5.66
N GLY A 95 10.37 8.97 5.31
CA GLY A 95 11.46 8.57 6.19
C GLY A 95 12.10 7.25 5.75
N LYS A 96 13.42 7.19 5.91
CA LYS A 96 14.21 6.00 5.59
C LYS A 96 14.07 4.95 6.70
N PRO A 97 14.15 3.65 6.37
CA PRO A 97 14.19 2.59 7.37
C PRO A 97 15.29 2.84 8.40
N PHE A 98 15.02 2.47 9.65
CA PHE A 98 16.03 2.52 10.71
C PHE A 98 17.14 1.49 10.43
N MET A 99 18.35 1.78 10.90
CA MET A 99 19.45 0.81 10.86
C MET A 99 19.40 -0.05 12.14
N PRO A 100 19.04 -1.33 12.08
CA PRO A 100 19.08 -2.20 13.25
C PRO A 100 20.50 -2.47 13.72
N ALA A 101 20.65 -2.79 15.00
CA ALA A 101 21.91 -3.25 15.54
C ALA A 101 22.31 -4.57 14.88
N TYR A 102 23.62 -4.79 14.68
CA TYR A 102 24.15 -5.94 13.95
C TYR A 102 23.64 -7.29 14.48
N TRP A 103 23.53 -7.44 15.80
CA TRP A 103 23.02 -8.66 16.43
C TRP A 103 21.53 -8.93 16.17
N GLY A 104 20.74 -7.93 15.76
CA GLY A 104 19.34 -8.09 15.39
C GLY A 104 19.13 -8.92 14.12
N PHE A 105 20.19 -9.10 13.31
CA PHE A 105 20.21 -10.03 12.17
C PHE A 105 20.59 -11.46 12.56
N GLY A 106 20.86 -11.72 13.85
CA GLY A 106 21.03 -13.07 14.38
C GLY A 106 19.71 -13.84 14.49
N TYR A 107 19.79 -15.09 14.93
CA TYR A 107 18.62 -15.95 15.15
C TYR A 107 17.75 -15.45 16.33
N GLN A 108 16.42 -15.59 16.21
CA GLN A 108 15.42 -15.22 17.22
C GLN A 108 14.45 -16.38 17.51
#